data_AF-A0A2S6AJ76-F1
#
_entry.id   AF-A0A2S6AJ76-F1
#
_cell.length_a   1.000
_cell.length_b   1.000
_cell.length_c   1.000
_cell.angle_alpha   90.00
_cell.angle_beta   90.00
_cell.angle_gamma   90.00
#
_symmetry.space_group_name_H-M   'P 1'
#
loop_
_entity.id
_entity.type
_entity.pdbx_description
1 polymer ?
#
loop_
_entity_poly.entity_id
_entity_poly.type
_entity_poly.pdbx_seq_one_letter_code
_entity_poly.pdbx_strand_id
1 'polypeptide(L)'
;MIGIMSASDRDYRLVLLRHGETAWSAARKHTGRTDVALTEHGEAQARAAGKVLAGLDLSDPLVLTSPKKRAVHSAELAGLPDPRIDDELVEWDYGDYEGLTTPQIRETAPGWTVFTGDVPGGESVDAVGERADRVLETVAPALSTRDVVLVGHGHFSRVLIARWAGFPAREGRRFFLSTAAISVLGHDHQAATILAHNIVPPEASRESSPEASRASSPEASRESSPEASRASSPEASR
;
A
#
# COMPACT_ATOMS: atom_id res chain seq x y z
N MET A 1 19.91 -25.49 -23.19
CA MET A 1 19.76 -26.67 -22.30
C MET A 1 19.88 -26.15 -20.87
N ILE A 2 18.74 -25.94 -20.22
CA ILE A 2 18.71 -25.52 -18.81
C ILE A 2 18.80 -26.80 -17.99
N GLY A 3 19.85 -26.88 -17.16
CA GLY A 3 20.17 -28.06 -16.37
C GLY A 3 19.05 -28.39 -15.39
N ILE A 4 18.80 -29.68 -15.24
CA ILE A 4 17.85 -30.26 -14.28
C ILE A 4 18.36 -29.91 -12.88
N MET A 5 17.70 -28.97 -12.20
CA MET A 5 17.91 -28.73 -10.77
C MET A 5 17.21 -29.83 -9.99
N SER A 6 17.96 -30.61 -9.22
CA SER A 6 17.43 -31.46 -8.16
C SER A 6 18.25 -31.21 -6.90
N ALA A 7 17.59 -30.66 -5.87
CA ALA A 7 17.82 -30.87 -4.44
C ALA A 7 17.16 -29.76 -3.57
N SER A 8 15.84 -29.61 -3.65
CA SER A 8 14.90 -29.50 -2.52
C SER A 8 13.55 -29.08 -3.10
N ASP A 9 12.49 -29.79 -2.74
CA ASP A 9 11.09 -29.57 -3.15
C ASP A 9 10.48 -28.33 -2.44
N ARG A 10 11.33 -27.34 -2.14
CA ARG A 10 10.97 -26.17 -1.34
C ARG A 10 11.02 -24.96 -2.25
N ASP A 11 9.85 -24.59 -2.77
CA ASP A 11 9.67 -23.32 -3.45
C ASP A 11 9.76 -22.19 -2.41
N TYR A 12 10.91 -21.51 -2.39
CA TYR A 12 11.07 -20.31 -1.58
C TYR A 12 10.16 -19.19 -2.10
N ARG A 13 9.78 -18.31 -1.18
CA ARG A 13 8.75 -17.30 -1.38
C ARG A 13 9.39 -15.94 -1.60
N LEU A 14 8.80 -15.20 -2.53
CA LEU A 14 9.04 -13.79 -2.68
C LEU A 14 7.91 -13.03 -1.96
N VAL A 15 8.28 -12.33 -0.89
CA VAL A 15 7.36 -11.55 -0.07
C VAL A 15 7.49 -10.08 -0.43
N LEU A 16 6.35 -9.42 -0.67
CA LEU A 16 6.28 -7.99 -0.91
C LEU A 16 5.66 -7.32 0.31
N LEU A 17 6.36 -6.35 0.90
CA LEU A 17 5.85 -5.49 1.96
C LEU A 17 5.74 -4.06 1.43
N ARG A 18 4.53 -3.50 1.39
CA ARG A 18 4.37 -2.05 1.16
C ARG A 18 4.75 -1.30 2.43
N HIS A 19 5.42 -0.16 2.31
CA HIS A 19 5.66 0.74 3.44
C HIS A 19 4.36 1.10 4.19
N GLY A 20 4.49 1.46 5.47
CA GLY A 20 3.39 1.94 6.31
C GLY A 20 2.82 3.29 5.83
N GLU A 21 1.67 3.68 6.34
CA GLU A 21 1.03 4.94 5.97
C GLU A 21 1.96 6.17 6.11
N THR A 22 1.92 7.04 5.10
CA THR A 22 2.41 8.42 5.13
C THR A 22 1.23 9.39 4.99
N ALA A 23 1.43 10.66 5.35
CA ALA A 23 0.43 11.71 5.18
C ALA A 23 -0.10 11.81 3.73
N TRP A 24 0.75 11.56 2.73
CA TRP A 24 0.36 11.58 1.33
C TRP A 24 -0.42 10.33 0.91
N SER A 25 -0.03 9.15 1.41
CA SER A 25 -0.80 7.93 1.13
C SER A 25 -2.20 7.98 1.76
N ALA A 26 -2.33 8.54 2.97
CA ALA A 26 -3.62 8.77 3.63
C ALA A 26 -4.51 9.72 2.80
N ALA A 27 -3.90 10.76 2.23
CA ALA A 27 -4.55 11.70 1.32
C ALA A 27 -4.73 11.16 -0.13
N ARG A 28 -4.34 9.91 -0.40
CA ARG A 28 -4.40 9.29 -1.74
C ARG A 28 -3.65 10.08 -2.82
N LYS A 29 -2.53 10.70 -2.45
CA LYS A 29 -1.60 11.37 -3.36
C LYS A 29 -0.57 10.39 -3.92
N HIS A 30 -0.22 10.56 -5.18
CA HIS A 30 0.87 9.80 -5.80
C HIS A 30 2.20 10.26 -5.20
N THR A 31 2.93 9.34 -4.58
CA THR A 31 4.18 9.63 -3.83
C THR A 31 5.31 8.78 -4.39
N GLY A 32 6.00 9.31 -5.38
CA GLY A 32 7.09 8.63 -6.06
C GLY A 32 8.41 9.03 -5.43
N ARG A 33 9.01 10.07 -5.99
CA ARG A 33 10.35 10.56 -5.63
C ARG A 33 10.39 11.28 -4.29
N THR A 34 9.31 11.97 -3.91
CA THR A 34 9.26 12.74 -2.66
C THR A 34 9.39 11.83 -1.46
N ASP A 35 10.24 12.20 -0.52
CA ASP A 35 10.51 11.40 0.66
C ASP A 35 9.66 11.87 1.85
N VAL A 36 8.43 11.35 1.91
CA VAL A 36 7.48 11.62 2.99
C VAL A 36 7.67 10.59 4.11
N ALA A 37 7.83 11.05 5.34
CA ALA A 37 7.94 10.19 6.52
C ALA A 37 6.63 9.41 6.80
N LEU A 38 6.76 8.32 7.57
CA LEU A 38 5.61 7.58 8.10
C LEU A 38 4.81 8.47 9.06
N THR A 39 3.50 8.24 9.14
CA THR A 39 2.68 8.73 10.26
C THR A 39 2.86 7.81 11.47
N GLU A 40 2.46 8.25 12.66
CA GLU A 40 2.41 7.37 13.85
C GLU A 40 1.57 6.10 13.58
N HIS A 41 0.48 6.27 12.83
CA HIS A 41 -0.33 5.15 12.37
C HIS A 41 0.45 4.22 11.42
N GLY A 42 1.18 4.79 10.46
CA GLY A 42 2.03 4.01 9.55
C GLY A 42 3.15 3.26 10.25
N GLU A 43 3.73 3.82 11.31
CA GLU A 43 4.69 3.10 12.13
C GLU A 43 4.05 1.92 12.89
N ALA A 44 2.85 2.13 13.47
CA ALA A 44 2.11 1.06 14.12
C ALA A 44 1.73 -0.06 13.13
N GLN A 45 1.35 0.31 11.91
CA GLN A 45 1.11 -0.63 10.81
C GLN A 45 2.37 -1.44 10.48
N ALA A 46 3.54 -0.80 10.36
CA ALA A 46 4.80 -1.49 10.05
C ALA A 46 5.21 -2.49 11.16
N ARG A 47 5.07 -2.10 12.44
CA ARG A 47 5.28 -3.01 13.58
C ARG A 47 4.32 -4.20 13.55
N ALA A 48 3.06 -3.98 13.18
CA ALA A 48 2.08 -5.06 13.04
C ALA A 48 2.41 -5.99 11.86
N ALA A 49 2.90 -5.45 10.74
CA ALA A 49 3.39 -6.23 9.61
C ALA A 49 4.56 -7.15 10.01
N GLY A 50 5.47 -6.67 10.86
CA GLY A 50 6.53 -7.50 11.44
C GLY A 50 6.02 -8.77 12.13
N LYS A 51 4.91 -8.67 12.87
CA LYS A 51 4.27 -9.83 13.52
C LYS A 51 3.70 -10.83 12.51
N VAL A 52 3.10 -10.33 11.43
CA VAL A 52 2.59 -11.19 10.35
C VAL A 52 3.76 -11.88 9.63
N LEU A 53 4.84 -11.15 9.32
CA LEU A 53 6.04 -11.68 8.68
C LEU A 53 6.72 -12.76 9.53
N ALA A 54 6.80 -12.55 10.84
CA ALA A 54 7.32 -13.56 11.77
C ALA A 54 6.52 -14.87 11.71
N GLY A 55 5.18 -14.77 11.59
CA GLY A 55 4.30 -15.93 11.45
C GLY A 55 4.36 -16.64 10.09
N LEU A 56 5.10 -16.10 9.11
CA LEU A 56 5.33 -16.79 7.83
C LEU A 56 6.47 -17.81 7.91
N ASP A 57 7.26 -17.84 9.00
CA ASP A 57 8.41 -18.74 9.17
C ASP A 57 9.37 -18.70 7.95
N LEU A 58 9.83 -17.49 7.61
CA LEU A 58 10.72 -17.27 6.46
C LEU A 58 12.09 -17.94 6.68
N SER A 59 12.58 -18.65 5.66
CA SER A 59 13.85 -19.36 5.67
C SER A 59 14.99 -18.45 5.20
N ASP A 60 15.81 -17.96 6.15
CA ASP A 60 16.99 -17.09 5.92
C ASP A 60 16.70 -15.93 4.95
N PRO A 61 15.71 -15.06 5.22
CA PRO A 61 15.23 -14.13 4.21
C PRO A 61 16.32 -13.14 3.77
N LEU A 62 16.54 -13.01 2.46
CA LEU A 62 17.19 -11.84 1.89
C LEU A 62 16.22 -10.67 1.95
N VAL A 63 16.58 -9.60 2.67
CA VAL A 63 15.75 -8.40 2.76
C VAL A 63 16.34 -7.29 1.90
N LEU A 64 15.56 -6.83 0.91
CA LEU A 64 15.86 -5.67 0.09
C LEU A 64 14.80 -4.59 0.33
N THR A 65 15.21 -3.33 0.38
CA THR A 65 14.31 -2.20 0.59
C THR A 65 14.58 -1.06 -0.38
N SER A 66 13.53 -0.36 -0.77
CA SER A 66 13.66 0.91 -1.48
C SER A 66 14.48 1.92 -0.68
N PRO A 67 15.27 2.81 -1.33
CA PRO A 67 16.03 3.85 -0.65
C PRO A 67 15.17 4.92 0.05
N LYS A 68 13.84 4.93 -0.14
CA LYS A 68 12.95 5.93 0.48
C LYS A 68 12.86 5.69 1.99
N LYS A 69 12.97 6.75 2.79
CA LYS A 69 12.94 6.66 4.27
C LYS A 69 11.73 5.92 4.79
N ARG A 70 10.55 6.13 4.18
CA ARG A 70 9.32 5.39 4.55
C ARG A 70 9.45 3.88 4.40
N ALA A 71 10.16 3.37 3.39
CA ALA A 71 10.37 1.95 3.16
C ALA A 71 11.43 1.39 4.10
N VAL A 72 12.57 2.08 4.24
CA VAL A 72 13.64 1.73 5.19
C VAL A 72 13.09 1.67 6.62
N HIS A 73 12.42 2.73 7.07
CA HIS A 73 11.85 2.79 8.41
C HIS A 73 10.75 1.73 8.62
N SER A 74 9.98 1.39 7.57
CA SER A 74 9.02 0.27 7.67
C SER A 74 9.72 -1.08 7.84
N ALA A 75 10.85 -1.31 7.16
CA ALA A 75 11.63 -2.54 7.29
C ALA A 75 12.22 -2.68 8.70
N GLU A 76 12.78 -1.59 9.23
CA GLU A 76 13.31 -1.52 10.60
C GLU A 76 12.22 -1.82 11.64
N LEU A 77 11.07 -1.15 11.53
CA LEU A 77 9.94 -1.34 12.46
C LEU A 77 9.30 -2.72 12.35
N ALA A 78 9.34 -3.35 11.18
CA ALA A 78 8.91 -4.72 10.97
C ALA A 78 9.89 -5.75 11.57
N GLY A 79 11.05 -5.33 12.07
CA GLY A 79 12.06 -6.22 12.65
C GLY A 79 12.75 -7.11 11.62
N LEU A 80 12.80 -6.70 10.35
CA LEU A 80 13.47 -7.45 9.30
C LEU A 80 14.99 -7.38 9.47
N PRO A 81 15.72 -8.50 9.37
CA PRO A 81 17.17 -8.53 9.57
C PRO A 81 17.93 -7.95 8.38
N ASP A 82 19.01 -7.18 8.65
CA ASP A 82 19.97 -6.67 7.66
C ASP A 82 19.34 -6.15 6.34
N PRO A 83 18.35 -5.22 6.39
CA PRO A 83 17.72 -4.71 5.17
C PRO A 83 18.75 -3.97 4.31
N ARG A 84 18.91 -4.41 3.05
CA ARG A 84 19.84 -3.79 2.10
C ARG A 84 19.10 -2.89 1.13
N ILE A 85 19.69 -1.74 0.84
CA ILE A 85 19.11 -0.82 -0.14
C ILE A 85 19.23 -1.43 -1.54
N ASP A 86 18.13 -1.37 -2.29
CA ASP A 86 18.07 -1.62 -3.72
C ASP A 86 17.36 -0.44 -4.38
N ASP A 87 18.11 0.30 -5.21
CA ASP A 87 17.62 1.49 -5.90
C ASP A 87 16.54 1.17 -6.95
N GLU A 88 16.44 -0.07 -7.41
CA GLU A 88 15.39 -0.48 -8.35
C GLU A 88 14.02 -0.67 -7.66
N LEU A 89 13.98 -0.73 -6.33
CA LEU A 89 12.73 -0.86 -5.55
C LEU A 89 11.98 0.46 -5.33
N VAL A 90 12.42 1.56 -5.94
CA VAL A 90 11.67 2.83 -5.89
C VAL A 90 10.28 2.71 -6.48
N GLU A 91 9.35 3.52 -5.95
CA GLU A 91 8.02 3.65 -6.53
C GLU A 91 8.10 4.14 -7.98
N TRP A 92 7.02 3.93 -8.72
CA TRP A 92 6.78 4.60 -9.98
C TRP A 92 7.09 6.11 -9.90
N ASP A 93 7.92 6.60 -10.81
CA ASP A 93 8.13 8.04 -10.96
C ASP A 93 6.92 8.69 -11.63
N TYR A 94 6.14 9.44 -10.83
CA TYR A 94 4.92 10.08 -11.28
C TYR A 94 5.16 11.38 -12.06
N GLY A 95 6.41 11.83 -12.23
CA GLY A 95 6.72 13.03 -12.99
C GLY A 95 5.92 14.25 -12.53
N ASP A 96 5.23 14.89 -13.47
CA ASP A 96 4.39 16.07 -13.23
C ASP A 96 3.17 15.78 -12.34
N TYR A 97 2.84 14.51 -12.11
CA TYR A 97 1.73 14.08 -11.24
C TYR A 97 2.15 13.77 -9.80
N GLU A 98 3.42 13.94 -9.46
CA GLU A 98 3.91 13.83 -8.08
C GLU A 98 3.11 14.72 -7.12
N GLY A 99 2.60 14.14 -6.03
CA GLY A 99 1.83 14.84 -5.01
C GLY A 99 0.37 15.17 -5.38
N LEU A 100 -0.06 14.84 -6.60
CA LEU A 100 -1.46 14.97 -7.02
C LEU A 100 -2.27 13.72 -6.68
N THR A 101 -3.56 13.90 -6.49
CA THR A 101 -4.53 12.81 -6.36
C THR A 101 -5.07 12.40 -7.73
N THR A 102 -5.60 11.18 -7.86
CA THR A 102 -6.22 10.73 -9.13
C THR A 102 -7.35 11.66 -9.61
N PRO A 103 -8.26 12.18 -8.75
CA PRO A 103 -9.26 13.15 -9.19
C PRO A 103 -8.63 14.41 -9.81
N GLN A 104 -7.60 14.99 -9.19
CA GLN A 104 -6.93 16.19 -9.70
C GLN A 104 -6.27 15.93 -11.06
N ILE A 105 -5.62 14.79 -11.24
CA ILE A 105 -5.03 14.42 -12.54
C ILE A 105 -6.11 14.29 -13.61
N ARG A 106 -7.28 13.74 -13.24
CA ARG A 106 -8.40 13.53 -14.18
C ARG A 106 -9.13 14.81 -14.59
N GLU A 107 -8.88 15.94 -13.92
CA GLU A 107 -9.36 17.24 -14.36
C GLU A 107 -8.74 17.64 -15.71
N THR A 108 -7.49 17.24 -15.96
CA THR A 108 -6.76 17.52 -17.22
C THR A 108 -6.59 16.29 -18.10
N ALA A 109 -6.68 15.08 -17.54
CA ALA A 109 -6.60 13.81 -18.27
C ALA A 109 -7.77 12.86 -17.90
N PRO A 110 -8.98 13.06 -18.49
CA PRO A 110 -10.15 12.24 -18.18
C PRO A 110 -9.90 10.74 -18.39
N GLY A 111 -10.32 9.91 -17.43
CA GLY A 111 -10.15 8.46 -17.48
C GLY A 111 -8.74 7.96 -17.14
N TRP A 112 -7.79 8.85 -16.86
CA TRP A 112 -6.42 8.48 -16.55
C TRP A 112 -6.31 7.47 -15.40
N THR A 113 -5.38 6.52 -15.55
CA THR A 113 -4.82 5.70 -14.48
C THR A 113 -3.33 5.59 -14.74
N VAL A 114 -2.52 5.40 -13.69
CA VAL A 114 -1.08 5.19 -13.85
C VAL A 114 -0.75 3.99 -14.77
N PHE A 115 -1.62 2.98 -14.82
CA PHE A 115 -1.38 1.75 -15.59
C PHE A 115 -1.72 1.86 -17.08
N THR A 116 -2.46 2.89 -17.50
CA THR A 116 -2.98 3.00 -18.87
C THR A 116 -2.86 4.39 -19.50
N GLY A 117 -2.60 5.42 -18.70
CA GLY A 117 -2.42 6.78 -19.17
C GLY A 117 -0.96 7.21 -19.11
N ASP A 118 -0.63 8.23 -19.88
CA ASP A 118 0.71 8.80 -19.89
C ASP A 118 1.04 9.48 -18.55
N VAL A 119 2.32 9.48 -18.20
CA VAL A 119 2.86 10.14 -17.00
C VAL A 119 3.91 11.16 -17.46
N PRO A 120 3.51 12.41 -17.80
CA PRO A 120 4.44 13.42 -18.29
C PRO A 120 5.60 13.65 -17.31
N GLY A 121 6.83 13.67 -17.83
CA GLY A 121 8.04 13.84 -17.01
C GLY A 121 8.36 12.67 -16.07
N GLY A 122 7.61 11.57 -16.16
CA GLY A 122 7.76 10.37 -15.32
C GLY A 122 7.99 9.10 -16.15
N GLU A 123 7.70 7.96 -15.54
CA GLU A 123 7.93 6.65 -16.15
C GLU A 123 6.70 6.13 -16.89
N SER A 124 6.94 5.48 -18.04
CA SER A 124 5.92 4.68 -18.71
C SER A 124 5.68 3.35 -18.00
N VAL A 125 4.51 2.74 -18.23
CA VAL A 125 4.20 1.40 -17.71
C VAL A 125 5.20 0.34 -18.16
N ASP A 126 5.73 0.48 -19.37
CA ASP A 126 6.72 -0.44 -19.93
C ASP A 126 8.07 -0.28 -19.21
N ALA A 127 8.52 0.95 -18.95
CA ALA A 127 9.76 1.20 -18.20
C ALA A 127 9.70 0.66 -16.77
N VAL A 128 8.55 0.81 -16.09
CA VAL A 128 8.33 0.22 -14.76
C VAL A 128 8.23 -1.30 -14.83
N GLY A 129 7.65 -1.85 -15.90
CA GLY A 129 7.62 -3.29 -16.17
C GLY A 129 9.01 -3.89 -16.35
N GLU A 130 9.85 -3.26 -17.17
CA GLU A 130 11.25 -3.67 -17.39
C GLU A 130 12.06 -3.58 -16.10
N ARG A 131 11.83 -2.57 -15.26
CA ARG A 131 12.46 -2.50 -13.93
C ARG A 131 12.01 -3.63 -13.01
N ALA A 132 10.71 -3.95 -13.00
CA ALA A 132 10.21 -5.08 -12.23
C ALA A 132 10.83 -6.41 -12.71
N ASP A 133 11.00 -6.59 -14.01
CA ASP A 133 11.67 -7.77 -14.57
C ASP A 133 13.13 -7.88 -14.09
N ARG A 134 13.90 -6.78 -14.14
CA ARG A 134 15.28 -6.76 -13.62
C ARG A 134 15.36 -7.10 -12.13
N VAL A 135 14.44 -6.60 -11.31
CA VAL A 135 14.36 -6.95 -9.88
C VAL A 135 14.09 -8.44 -9.71
N LEU A 136 13.13 -9.00 -10.44
CA LEU A 136 12.80 -10.43 -10.38
C LEU A 136 13.98 -11.32 -10.83
N GLU A 137 14.66 -10.95 -11.91
CA GLU A 137 15.87 -11.63 -12.38
C GLU A 137 17.00 -11.58 -11.35
N THR A 138 17.19 -10.43 -10.68
CA THR A 138 18.23 -10.23 -9.67
C THR A 138 18.02 -11.12 -8.44
N VAL A 139 16.76 -11.30 -8.01
CA VAL A 139 16.45 -12.11 -6.82
C VAL A 139 16.24 -13.60 -7.11
N ALA A 140 16.07 -13.99 -8.38
CA ALA A 140 15.84 -15.38 -8.77
C ALA A 140 16.91 -16.36 -8.26
N PRO A 141 18.23 -16.04 -8.28
CA PRO A 141 19.23 -16.93 -7.68
C PRO A 141 19.04 -17.13 -6.18
N ALA A 142 18.63 -16.09 -5.44
CA ALA A 142 18.38 -16.21 -4.00
C ALA A 142 17.15 -17.09 -3.71
N LEU A 143 16.10 -16.98 -4.53
CA LEU A 143 14.88 -17.80 -4.44
C LEU A 143 15.11 -19.29 -4.71
N SER A 144 16.31 -19.72 -5.10
CA SER A 144 16.68 -21.14 -5.17
C SER A 144 17.18 -21.72 -3.84
N THR A 145 17.49 -20.88 -2.85
CA THR A 145 18.12 -21.30 -1.58
C THR A 145 17.56 -20.63 -0.33
N ARG A 146 16.75 -19.57 -0.46
CA ARG A 146 16.17 -18.82 0.66
C ARG A 146 14.97 -17.98 0.25
N ASP A 147 14.17 -17.57 1.23
CA ASP A 147 13.08 -16.61 1.02
C ASP A 147 13.63 -15.21 0.70
N VAL A 148 12.84 -14.37 0.05
CA VAL A 148 13.20 -12.97 -0.27
C VAL A 148 12.08 -12.05 0.20
N VAL A 149 12.42 -10.92 0.82
CA VAL A 149 11.48 -9.87 1.21
C VAL A 149 11.86 -8.58 0.49
N LEU A 150 10.94 -8.04 -0.30
CA LEU A 150 11.07 -6.73 -0.94
C LEU A 150 10.18 -5.72 -0.22
N VAL A 151 10.80 -4.71 0.39
CA VAL A 151 10.10 -3.61 1.07
C VAL A 151 10.05 -2.41 0.14
N GLY A 152 8.84 -2.01 -0.25
CA GLY A 152 8.65 -1.02 -1.31
C GLY A 152 7.31 -0.31 -1.24
N HIS A 153 6.70 -0.12 -2.40
CA HIS A 153 5.62 0.86 -2.59
C HIS A 153 4.39 0.26 -3.26
N GLY A 154 3.34 1.05 -3.38
CA GLY A 154 2.03 0.56 -3.77
C GLY A 154 1.97 0.10 -5.23
N HIS A 155 2.35 0.96 -6.18
CA HIS A 155 2.19 0.63 -7.59
C HIS A 155 3.31 -0.29 -8.08
N PHE A 156 4.55 -0.06 -7.68
CA PHE A 156 5.66 -0.92 -8.08
C PHE A 156 5.50 -2.37 -7.61
N SER A 157 5.07 -2.61 -6.36
CA SER A 157 4.78 -3.98 -5.90
C SER A 157 3.63 -4.64 -6.66
N ARG A 158 2.63 -3.88 -7.14
CA ARG A 158 1.57 -4.44 -7.99
C ARG A 158 2.08 -4.83 -9.38
N VAL A 159 3.02 -4.06 -9.92
CA VAL A 159 3.71 -4.42 -11.17
C VAL A 159 4.53 -5.69 -10.95
N LEU A 160 5.30 -5.80 -9.86
CA LEU A 160 6.03 -7.03 -9.51
C LEU A 160 5.11 -8.25 -9.44
N ILE A 161 3.92 -8.13 -8.82
CA ILE A 161 2.91 -9.21 -8.79
C ILE A 161 2.46 -9.59 -10.21
N ALA A 162 2.15 -8.60 -11.05
CA ALA A 162 1.71 -8.85 -12.42
C ALA A 162 2.82 -9.56 -13.24
N ARG A 163 4.06 -9.09 -13.14
CA ARG A 163 5.21 -9.66 -13.85
C ARG A 163 5.53 -11.08 -13.37
N TRP A 164 5.50 -11.32 -12.05
CA TRP A 164 5.64 -12.64 -11.46
C TRP A 164 4.63 -13.63 -12.03
N ALA A 165 3.35 -13.24 -12.11
CA ALA A 165 2.27 -14.08 -12.64
C ALA A 165 2.21 -14.13 -14.18
N GLY A 166 3.23 -13.64 -14.89
CA GLY A 166 3.31 -13.69 -16.35
C GLY A 166 2.40 -12.71 -17.09
N PHE A 167 1.81 -11.74 -16.39
CA PHE A 167 0.98 -10.70 -17.01
C PHE A 167 1.81 -9.50 -17.50
N PRO A 168 1.31 -8.73 -18.48
CA PRO A 168 1.85 -7.40 -18.79
C PRO A 168 1.78 -6.46 -17.58
N ALA A 169 2.75 -5.55 -17.45
CA ALA A 169 2.86 -4.61 -16.32
C ALA A 169 1.57 -3.81 -16.03
N ARG A 170 0.82 -3.43 -17.08
CA ARG A 170 -0.47 -2.72 -16.96
C ARG A 170 -1.52 -3.48 -16.13
N GLU A 171 -1.43 -4.80 -16.05
CA GLU A 171 -2.36 -5.59 -15.24
C GLU A 171 -2.06 -5.52 -13.73
N GLY A 172 -0.99 -4.81 -13.33
CA GLY A 172 -0.81 -4.33 -11.97
C GLY A 172 -2.04 -3.61 -11.41
N ARG A 173 -2.88 -3.02 -12.27
CA ARG A 173 -4.18 -2.43 -11.92
C ARG A 173 -5.17 -3.39 -11.23
N ARG A 174 -4.97 -4.71 -11.37
CA ARG A 174 -5.85 -5.75 -10.83
C ARG A 174 -5.48 -6.17 -9.41
N PHE A 175 -4.27 -5.84 -8.97
CA PHE A 175 -3.77 -6.18 -7.66
C PHE A 175 -3.87 -4.95 -6.76
N PHE A 176 -4.56 -5.06 -5.63
CA PHE A 176 -4.65 -3.97 -4.66
C PHE A 176 -3.69 -4.22 -3.51
N LEU A 177 -2.99 -3.19 -3.04
CA LEU A 177 -2.03 -3.33 -1.95
C LEU A 177 -2.17 -2.15 -0.99
N SER A 178 -2.72 -2.40 0.20
CA SER A 178 -2.84 -1.43 1.29
C SER A 178 -1.48 -1.11 1.90
N THR A 179 -1.36 0.02 2.61
CA THR A 179 -0.14 0.36 3.38
C THR A 179 0.15 -0.73 4.41
N ALA A 180 1.43 -1.07 4.60
CA ALA A 180 1.90 -2.19 5.41
C ALA A 180 1.33 -3.58 5.06
N ALA A 181 0.61 -3.71 3.94
CA ALA A 181 0.11 -5.00 3.52
C ALA A 181 1.22 -5.86 2.93
N ILE A 182 1.04 -7.16 3.10
CA ILE A 182 1.96 -8.20 2.65
C ILE A 182 1.32 -8.98 1.51
N SER A 183 2.09 -9.27 0.47
CA SER A 183 1.74 -10.30 -0.53
C SER A 183 2.84 -11.34 -0.58
N VAL A 184 2.44 -12.60 -0.78
CA VAL A 184 3.35 -13.75 -0.82
C VAL A 184 3.23 -14.39 -2.19
N LEU A 185 4.34 -14.44 -2.89
CA LEU A 185 4.50 -15.03 -4.21
C LEU A 185 5.34 -16.29 -4.08
N GLY A 186 5.06 -17.29 -4.89
CA GLY A 186 5.78 -18.56 -4.90
C GLY A 186 5.39 -19.40 -6.11
N HIS A 187 5.56 -20.70 -6.03
CA HIS A 187 5.12 -21.63 -7.07
C HIS A 187 4.12 -22.64 -6.52
N ASP A 188 3.19 -23.05 -7.38
CA ASP A 188 2.30 -24.19 -7.15
C ASP A 188 2.38 -25.09 -8.38
N HIS A 189 2.75 -26.36 -8.20
CA HIS A 189 3.04 -27.29 -9.30
C HIS A 189 3.96 -26.68 -10.39
N GLN A 190 5.03 -26.00 -9.96
CA GLN A 190 6.00 -25.28 -10.82
C GLN A 190 5.47 -24.02 -11.52
N ALA A 191 4.19 -23.66 -11.36
CA ALA A 191 3.61 -22.45 -11.91
C ALA A 191 3.77 -21.27 -10.95
N ALA A 192 4.33 -20.15 -11.43
CA ALA A 192 4.43 -18.91 -10.65
C ALA A 192 3.03 -18.44 -10.21
N THR A 193 2.82 -18.38 -8.90
CA THR A 193 1.52 -18.21 -8.27
C THR A 193 1.55 -17.15 -7.17
N ILE A 194 0.42 -16.46 -7.00
CA ILE A 194 0.17 -15.55 -5.89
C ILE A 194 -0.43 -16.39 -4.74
N LEU A 195 0.40 -16.76 -3.76
CA LEU A 195 0.00 -17.62 -2.64
C LEU A 195 -0.91 -16.88 -1.66
N ALA A 196 -0.65 -15.60 -1.44
CA ALA A 196 -1.50 -14.71 -0.67
C ALA A 196 -1.34 -13.26 -1.14
N HIS A 197 -2.41 -12.46 -1.04
CA HIS A 197 -2.39 -11.09 -1.52
C HIS A 197 -3.08 -10.15 -0.55
N ASN A 198 -2.46 -8.99 -0.32
CA ASN A 198 -3.01 -7.90 0.48
C ASN A 198 -3.39 -8.32 1.91
N ILE A 199 -2.53 -9.12 2.55
CA ILE A 199 -2.67 -9.43 3.97
C ILE A 199 -2.39 -8.14 4.75
N VAL A 200 -3.46 -7.53 5.26
CA VAL A 200 -3.36 -6.35 6.11
C VAL A 200 -3.22 -6.83 7.56
N PRO A 201 -2.17 -6.43 8.29
CA PRO A 201 -2.07 -6.73 9.71
C PRO A 201 -3.32 -6.21 10.43
N PRO A 202 -3.89 -6.96 11.38
CA PRO A 202 -5.00 -6.45 12.17
C PRO A 202 -4.58 -5.13 12.80
N GLU A 203 -5.47 -4.13 12.71
CA GLU A 203 -5.20 -2.81 13.28
C GLU A 203 -4.74 -3.00 14.72
N ALA A 204 -3.58 -2.43 15.08
CA ALA A 204 -3.30 -2.18 16.48
C ALA A 204 -4.47 -1.30 16.94
N SER A 205 -5.38 -1.88 17.72
CA SER A 205 -6.61 -1.24 18.14
C SER A 205 -6.31 0.20 18.57
N ARG A 206 -7.13 1.16 18.13
CA ARG A 206 -7.16 2.52 18.68
C ARG A 206 -7.63 2.44 20.15
N GLU A 207 -6.86 1.82 21.02
CA GLU A 207 -7.13 1.76 22.46
C GLU A 207 -6.00 2.51 23.19
N SER A 208 -6.10 3.84 23.17
CA SER A 208 -6.03 4.69 24.37
C SER A 208 -5.87 6.16 23.96
N SER A 209 -6.98 6.87 23.77
CA SER A 209 -7.03 8.32 23.96
C SER A 209 -8.42 8.67 24.48
N PRO A 210 -8.57 9.07 25.77
CA PRO A 210 -9.88 9.30 26.38
C PRO A 210 -10.70 10.46 25.80
N GLU A 211 -10.17 11.22 24.83
CA GLU A 211 -10.78 12.50 24.40
C GLU A 211 -11.76 12.42 23.23
N ALA A 212 -11.80 11.32 22.47
CA ALA A 212 -12.65 11.26 21.26
C ALA A 212 -14.12 10.87 21.52
N SER A 213 -14.50 10.50 22.74
CA SER A 213 -15.85 10.03 23.08
C SER A 213 -16.91 11.14 23.26
N ARG A 214 -16.53 12.43 23.17
CA ARG A 214 -17.47 13.56 23.39
C ARG A 214 -17.94 14.29 22.13
N ALA A 215 -17.56 13.85 20.94
CA ALA A 215 -17.92 14.53 19.70
C ALA A 215 -18.70 13.62 18.75
N SER A 216 -19.86 13.11 19.16
CA SER A 216 -20.91 12.67 18.21
C SER A 216 -22.24 12.37 18.91
N SER A 217 -23.07 13.41 19.09
CA SER A 217 -24.53 13.25 19.11
C SER A 217 -25.16 14.38 18.30
N PRO A 218 -25.91 14.08 17.22
CA PRO A 218 -26.76 15.05 16.55
C PRO A 218 -28.19 14.89 17.05
N GLU A 219 -28.70 15.81 17.87
CA GLU A 219 -30.13 15.89 18.16
C GLU A 219 -30.69 17.27 17.84
N ALA A 220 -31.42 17.27 16.72
CA ALA A 220 -32.73 17.87 16.50
C ALA A 220 -32.94 19.33 16.95
N SER A 221 -32.89 20.20 15.94
CA SER A 221 -33.75 21.38 15.82
C SER A 221 -35.19 21.09 16.27
N ARG A 222 -35.62 21.78 17.34
CA ARG A 222 -37.03 22.04 17.63
C ARG A 222 -37.23 23.54 17.77
N GLU A 223 -38.04 24.06 16.86
CA GLU A 223 -38.57 25.41 16.84
C GLU A 223 -39.34 25.72 18.13
N SER A 224 -39.05 26.87 18.74
CA SER A 224 -39.87 27.46 19.79
C SER A 224 -40.90 28.39 19.17
N SER A 225 -42.18 28.02 19.21
CA SER A 225 -43.31 28.95 19.08
C SER A 225 -43.78 29.40 20.48
N PRO A 226 -44.34 30.62 20.61
CA PRO A 226 -44.51 31.29 21.90
C PRO A 226 -45.80 30.90 22.64
N GLU A 227 -45.71 30.92 23.97
CA GLU A 227 -46.83 30.77 24.90
C GLU A 227 -47.85 31.90 24.76
N ALA A 228 -49.12 31.51 24.69
CA ALA A 228 -50.27 32.38 24.91
C ALA A 228 -50.81 32.17 26.33
N SER A 229 -50.95 33.26 27.09
CA SER A 229 -51.75 33.30 28.33
C SER A 229 -52.64 34.54 28.39
N ARG A 230 -53.90 34.30 28.02
CA ARG A 230 -55.16 34.71 28.67
C ARG A 230 -55.56 36.19 28.86
N ALA A 231 -56.70 36.47 28.22
CA ALA A 231 -57.97 36.98 28.78
C ALA A 231 -58.26 38.50 28.78
N SER A 232 -59.20 38.92 27.93
CA SER A 232 -60.48 39.56 28.30
C SER A 232 -61.36 39.84 27.07
N SER A 233 -62.62 39.41 27.11
CA SER A 233 -63.73 39.75 26.18
C SER A 233 -64.33 41.14 26.53
N PRO A 234 -65.46 41.62 25.95
CA PRO A 234 -66.20 41.28 24.70
C PRO A 234 -66.62 42.55 23.87
N GLU A 235 -67.56 42.35 22.92
CA GLU A 235 -68.42 43.35 22.21
C GLU A 235 -67.85 44.01 20.93
N ALA A 236 -68.62 44.33 19.88
CA ALA A 236 -69.95 43.96 19.38
C ALA A 236 -70.06 44.52 17.94
N SER A 237 -70.85 43.85 17.11
CA SER A 237 -71.54 44.30 15.88
C SER A 237 -71.20 45.67 15.24
N ARG A 238 -70.75 45.66 13.98
CA ARG A 238 -71.54 45.99 12.76
C ARG A 238 -70.64 46.06 11.52
#